data_AF-A0A923CGB3-F1
#
_entry.id   AF-A0A923CGB3-F1
#
_cell.length_a   1.000
_cell.length_b   1.000
_cell.length_c   1.000
_cell.angle_alpha   90.00
_cell.angle_beta   90.00
_cell.angle_gamma   90.00
#
_symmetry.space_group_name_H-M   'P 1'
#
loop_
_entity.id
_entity.type
_entity.pdbx_description
1 polymer ?
#
loop_
_entity_poly.entity_id
_entity_poly.type
_entity_poly.pdbx_seq_one_letter_code
_entity_poly.pdbx_strand_id
1 'polypeptide(L)'
;MTAPQFYVLLENKGEGLKIRNKYRRQLSPFRYPGGKSRMIPRISGYLHPYYRDVLTSPFTGGGSFELAMLEANEFTRIHLNDVDYGVYGVFAESVDDPSRLVRLIENTSFDHDLFYQARESHKEGHAGKERHEAAFFSLVANRLSYSGLFTSNPLGGKNGTLEKLTARFDKSSIISRIQWIHSMRDRITVTQEDALSLIEEAYWQDGTLFVDPPYVQKGTQLYTNSYAEDDHVRLAQLLNGLNTTAGASHLIVTYDDDPLIRHLYPFADQEAVSVTYSI
;
A
#
# COMPACT_ATOMS: atom_id res chain seq x y z
N MET A 1 21.64 -4.39 22.79
CA MET A 1 20.58 -3.90 21.89
C MET A 1 19.34 -4.75 22.17
N THR A 2 18.15 -4.16 22.19
CA THR A 2 16.90 -4.93 22.31
C THR A 2 16.70 -5.77 21.05
N ALA A 3 16.23 -7.01 21.22
CA ALA A 3 15.96 -7.92 20.12
C ALA A 3 14.88 -7.34 19.19
N PRO A 4 14.87 -7.70 17.89
CA PRO A 4 13.73 -7.37 17.04
C PRO A 4 12.47 -7.99 17.62
N GLN A 5 11.33 -7.39 17.28
CA GLN A 5 10.02 -7.81 17.79
C GLN A 5 9.15 -8.21 16.61
N PHE A 6 8.14 -9.03 16.89
CA PHE A 6 7.17 -9.49 15.92
C PHE A 6 5.77 -9.12 16.39
N TYR A 7 5.22 -8.06 15.78
CA TYR A 7 3.88 -7.57 16.06
C TYR A 7 2.88 -8.01 15.00
N VAL A 8 1.69 -8.42 15.45
CA VAL A 8 0.50 -8.59 14.60
C VAL A 8 -0.57 -7.62 15.09
N LEU A 9 -0.83 -6.58 14.31
CA LEU A 9 -1.80 -5.54 14.62
C LEU A 9 -3.15 -5.89 13.98
N LEU A 10 -4.13 -6.18 14.83
CA LEU A 10 -5.45 -6.66 14.45
C LEU A 10 -6.46 -5.51 14.40
N GLU A 11 -6.89 -5.13 13.20
CA GLU A 11 -7.77 -3.99 12.96
C GLU A 11 -9.24 -4.30 13.30
N ASN A 12 -9.77 -3.54 14.26
CA ASN A 12 -11.18 -3.56 14.63
C ASN A 12 -11.91 -2.29 14.18
N LYS A 13 -13.18 -2.40 13.77
CA LYS A 13 -14.03 -1.22 13.61
C LYS A 13 -14.35 -0.65 14.99
N GLY A 14 -14.00 0.60 15.23
CA GLY A 14 -14.32 1.27 16.49
C GLY A 14 -13.94 2.75 16.51
N GLU A 15 -14.32 3.43 17.60
CA GLU A 15 -13.80 4.78 17.87
C GLU A 15 -12.29 4.69 18.08
N GLY A 16 -11.54 5.24 17.13
CA GLY A 16 -10.10 5.30 17.26
C GLY A 16 -9.72 6.39 18.28
N LEU A 17 -8.86 6.04 19.24
CA LEU A 17 -8.06 7.01 20.00
C LEU A 17 -7.52 8.10 19.06
N LYS A 18 -7.83 9.36 19.39
CA LYS A 18 -7.32 10.54 18.68
C LYS A 18 -5.84 10.74 19.01
N ILE A 19 -4.97 10.04 18.29
CA ILE A 19 -3.52 10.23 18.41
C ILE A 19 -3.12 11.42 17.54
N ARG A 20 -2.36 12.37 18.09
CA ARG A 20 -1.81 13.50 17.35
C ARG A 20 -0.92 12.96 16.24
N ASN A 21 -1.28 13.24 14.98
CA ASN A 21 -0.47 12.83 13.85
C ASN A 21 0.64 13.85 13.58
N LYS A 22 1.90 13.45 13.74
CA LYS A 22 3.07 14.25 13.35
C LYS A 22 3.51 14.00 11.90
N TYR A 23 3.04 12.93 11.26
CA TYR A 23 3.46 12.52 9.93
C TYR A 23 2.66 13.23 8.84
N ARG A 24 3.35 13.66 7.78
CA ARG A 24 2.69 14.21 6.61
C ARG A 24 1.79 13.14 5.96
N ARG A 25 0.58 13.55 5.61
CA ARG A 25 -0.40 12.70 4.92
C ARG A 25 -0.46 13.08 3.44
N GLN A 26 -1.07 12.19 2.65
CA GLN A 26 -1.37 12.40 1.23
C GLN A 26 -0.13 12.54 0.34
N LEU A 27 0.92 11.76 0.63
CA LEU A 27 2.10 11.66 -0.22
C LEU A 27 1.90 10.70 -1.40
N SER A 28 1.00 9.72 -1.26
CA SER A 28 0.71 8.76 -2.32
C SER A 28 -0.07 9.37 -3.50
N PRO A 29 0.31 9.05 -4.75
CA PRO A 29 -0.49 9.33 -5.95
C PRO A 29 -1.82 8.57 -5.97
N PHE A 30 -1.93 7.45 -5.26
CA PHE A 30 -3.17 6.70 -5.14
C PHE A 30 -4.12 7.28 -4.08
N ARG A 31 -5.34 6.74 -4.08
CA ARG A 31 -6.34 6.86 -3.03
C ARG A 31 -6.83 5.45 -2.69
N TYR A 32 -6.23 4.81 -1.69
CA TYR A 32 -6.74 3.54 -1.20
C TYR A 32 -7.75 3.77 -0.05
N PRO A 33 -8.96 3.17 -0.10
CA PRO A 33 -9.86 3.14 1.03
C PRO A 33 -9.27 2.27 2.15
N GLY A 34 -9.50 2.66 3.39
CA GLY A 34 -8.84 2.03 4.54
C GLY A 34 -7.34 2.34 4.64
N GLY A 35 -6.78 3.13 3.71
CA GLY A 35 -5.35 3.39 3.61
C GLY A 35 -4.73 3.73 4.95
N LYS A 36 -3.69 2.99 5.32
CA LYS A 36 -2.95 3.08 6.57
C LYS A 36 -2.55 4.51 6.96
N SER A 37 -2.64 5.49 6.06
CA SER A 37 -2.64 6.95 6.32
C SER A 37 -3.27 7.41 7.65
N ARG A 38 -4.40 6.82 8.06
CA ARG A 38 -5.05 7.13 9.35
C ARG A 38 -4.44 6.38 10.52
N MET A 39 -3.91 5.19 10.26
CA MET A 39 -3.22 4.33 11.20
C MET A 39 -1.73 4.65 11.35
N ILE A 40 -1.14 5.50 10.50
CA ILE A 40 0.27 5.87 10.57
C ILE A 40 0.70 6.18 12.01
N PRO A 41 0.00 7.05 12.78
CA PRO A 41 0.42 7.36 14.15
C PRO A 41 0.44 6.13 15.06
N ARG A 42 -0.49 5.19 14.86
CA ARG A 42 -0.59 3.96 15.65
C ARG A 42 0.50 2.97 15.29
N ILE A 43 0.63 2.65 14.00
CA ILE A 43 1.65 1.72 13.50
C ILE A 43 3.03 2.25 13.87
N SER A 44 3.25 3.56 13.78
CA SER A 44 4.54 4.16 14.14
C SER A 44 4.93 3.98 15.61
N GLY A 45 3.97 3.73 16.51
CA GLY A 45 4.23 3.43 17.91
C GLY A 45 4.88 2.06 18.14
N TYR A 46 4.82 1.18 17.14
CA TYR A 46 5.43 -0.15 17.18
C TYR A 46 6.81 -0.19 16.52
N LEU A 47 7.26 0.91 15.89
CA LEU A 47 8.57 0.95 15.24
C LEU A 47 9.69 0.79 16.25
N HIS A 48 10.56 -0.17 16.01
CA HIS A 48 11.78 -0.34 16.80
C HIS A 48 12.75 0.85 16.60
N PRO A 49 13.47 1.31 17.64
CA PRO A 49 14.38 2.45 17.52
C PRO A 49 15.65 2.17 16.69
N TYR A 50 16.06 0.91 16.56
CA TYR A 50 17.32 0.53 15.88
C TYR A 50 17.13 -0.03 14.46
N TYR A 51 16.01 -0.69 14.17
CA TYR A 51 15.78 -1.38 12.89
C TYR A 51 15.17 -0.44 11.84
N ARG A 52 15.94 0.59 11.48
CA ARG A 52 15.45 1.77 10.75
C ARG A 52 16.25 2.11 9.48
N ASP A 53 17.16 1.25 9.04
CA ASP A 53 17.87 1.53 7.79
C ASP A 53 16.92 1.39 6.60
N VAL A 54 16.29 0.22 6.45
CA VAL A 54 15.30 -0.05 5.40
C VAL A 54 13.92 -0.40 5.97
N LEU A 55 12.88 0.19 5.39
CA LEU A 55 11.50 -0.26 5.55
C LEU A 55 11.08 -0.99 4.26
N THR A 56 10.85 -2.29 4.36
CA THR A 56 10.44 -3.12 3.22
C THR A 56 8.97 -3.48 3.35
N SER A 57 8.20 -3.18 2.29
CA SER A 57 6.76 -3.45 2.21
C SER A 57 6.46 -4.39 1.04
N PRO A 58 6.31 -5.70 1.31
CA PRO A 58 6.01 -6.71 0.28
C PRO A 58 4.65 -6.50 -0.42
N PHE A 59 3.73 -5.81 0.28
CA PHE A 59 2.36 -5.51 -0.15
C PHE A 59 2.09 -4.00 -0.05
N THR A 60 2.80 -3.21 -0.86
CA THR A 60 2.80 -1.75 -0.76
C THR A 60 1.42 -1.14 -0.97
N GLY A 61 0.66 -1.64 -1.95
CA GLY A 61 -0.61 -1.07 -2.37
C GLY A 61 -0.51 0.43 -2.61
N GLY A 62 -1.13 1.23 -1.74
CA GLY A 62 -1.09 2.68 -1.84
C GLY A 62 0.19 3.36 -1.35
N GLY A 63 1.14 2.68 -0.70
CA GLY A 63 2.41 3.24 -0.24
C GLY A 63 2.30 4.38 0.79
N SER A 64 1.15 4.53 1.46
CA SER A 64 0.89 5.71 2.30
C SER A 64 1.69 5.72 3.60
N PHE A 65 2.00 4.55 4.16
CA PHE A 65 2.76 4.44 5.40
C PHE A 65 4.25 4.68 5.13
N GLU A 66 4.77 3.99 4.13
CA GLU A 66 6.16 3.97 3.67
C GLU A 66 6.62 5.37 3.28
N LEU A 67 5.87 6.06 2.42
CA LEU A 67 6.20 7.41 2.01
C LEU A 67 6.18 8.40 3.19
N ALA A 68 5.28 8.21 4.16
CA ALA A 68 5.23 9.05 5.35
C ALA A 68 6.40 8.78 6.31
N MET A 69 6.84 7.52 6.42
CA MET A 69 8.02 7.15 7.20
C MET A 69 9.30 7.71 6.57
N LEU A 70 9.41 7.64 5.24
CA LEU A 70 10.52 8.22 4.50
C LEU A 70 10.58 9.75 4.65
N GLU A 71 9.43 10.42 4.50
CA GLU A 71 9.32 11.88 4.61
C GLU A 71 9.67 12.39 6.01
N ALA A 72 9.26 11.66 7.05
CA ALA A 72 9.58 11.98 8.43
C ALA A 72 11.02 11.59 8.83
N ASN A 73 11.81 11.02 7.91
CA ASN A 73 13.14 10.46 8.17
C ASN A 73 13.15 9.43 9.31
N GLU A 74 12.06 8.67 9.45
CA GLU A 74 12.03 7.52 10.38
C GLU A 74 12.84 6.35 9.82
N PHE A 75 13.04 6.30 8.49
CA PHE A 75 13.87 5.32 7.79
C PHE A 75 14.82 5.95 6.78
N THR A 76 16.01 5.39 6.60
CA THR A 76 16.98 5.84 5.58
C THR A 76 16.42 5.59 4.18
N ARG A 77 15.89 4.39 3.95
CA ARG A 77 15.39 3.92 2.65
C ARG A 77 14.07 3.17 2.80
N ILE A 78 13.32 3.09 1.72
CA ILE A 78 12.14 2.23 1.60
C ILE A 78 12.28 1.31 0.40
N HIS A 79 11.76 0.09 0.53
CA HIS A 79 11.61 -0.88 -0.55
C HIS A 79 10.12 -1.18 -0.73
N LEU A 80 9.57 -0.66 -1.82
CA LEU A 80 8.19 -0.85 -2.22
C LEU A 80 8.06 -2.04 -3.15
N ASN A 81 7.22 -3.00 -2.81
CA ASN A 81 6.87 -4.12 -3.68
C ASN A 81 5.36 -4.25 -3.80
N ASP A 82 4.87 -4.52 -5.00
CA ASP A 82 3.50 -4.98 -5.23
C ASP A 82 3.47 -5.86 -6.47
N VAL A 83 2.69 -6.95 -6.42
CA VAL A 83 2.56 -7.85 -7.57
C VAL A 83 1.69 -7.25 -8.68
N ASP A 84 0.80 -6.30 -8.32
CA ASP A 84 -0.03 -5.58 -9.28
C ASP A 84 0.83 -4.68 -10.18
N TYR A 85 0.89 -5.02 -11.47
CA TYR A 85 1.72 -4.31 -12.45
C TYR A 85 1.37 -2.82 -12.57
N GLY A 86 0.11 -2.46 -12.32
CA GLY A 86 -0.35 -1.09 -12.32
C GLY A 86 0.16 -0.29 -11.13
N VAL A 87 0.07 -0.88 -9.93
CA VAL A 87 0.63 -0.30 -8.69
C VAL A 87 2.15 -0.17 -8.79
N TYR A 88 2.84 -1.25 -9.18
CA TYR A 88 4.26 -1.23 -9.48
C TYR A 88 4.60 -0.11 -10.48
N GLY A 89 3.87 -0.04 -11.59
CA GLY A 89 4.09 0.95 -12.64
C GLY A 89 4.01 2.38 -12.12
N VAL A 90 3.04 2.72 -11.26
CA VAL A 90 2.94 4.07 -10.69
C VAL A 90 4.18 4.45 -9.89
N PHE A 91 4.66 3.57 -9.00
CA PHE A 91 5.84 3.88 -8.18
C PHE A 91 7.12 3.83 -9.01
N ALA A 92 7.29 2.84 -9.88
CA ALA A 92 8.48 2.69 -10.71
C ALA A 92 8.64 3.88 -11.68
N GLU A 93 7.58 4.30 -12.36
CA GLU A 93 7.61 5.50 -13.21
C GLU A 93 7.88 6.77 -12.39
N SER A 94 7.33 6.86 -11.17
CA SER A 94 7.59 7.99 -10.29
C SER A 94 9.05 8.06 -9.84
N VAL A 95 9.74 6.93 -9.67
CA VAL A 95 11.13 6.86 -9.25
C VAL A 95 12.08 7.06 -10.44
N ASP A 96 11.87 6.34 -11.54
CA ASP A 96 12.77 6.27 -12.69
C ASP A 96 12.76 7.56 -13.54
N ASP A 97 11.64 7.82 -14.22
CA ASP A 97 11.40 9.01 -15.04
C ASP A 97 9.89 9.29 -15.13
N PRO A 98 9.36 10.26 -14.37
CA PRO A 98 7.92 10.51 -14.33
C PRO A 98 7.39 11.21 -15.58
N SER A 99 8.24 11.60 -16.53
CA SER A 99 7.87 12.53 -17.60
C SER A 99 6.74 12.00 -18.50
N ARG A 100 6.74 10.70 -18.82
CA ARG A 100 5.69 10.09 -19.66
C ARG A 100 4.35 10.03 -18.91
N LEU A 101 4.38 9.56 -17.67
CA LEU A 101 3.19 9.49 -16.82
C LEU A 101 2.58 10.87 -16.56
N VAL A 102 3.41 11.87 -16.24
CA VAL A 102 2.97 13.25 -16.04
C VAL A 102 2.31 13.82 -17.30
N ARG A 103 2.91 13.63 -18.48
CA ARG A 103 2.32 14.08 -19.75
C ARG A 103 0.95 13.44 -20.03
N LEU A 104 0.77 12.15 -19.72
CA LEU A 104 -0.53 11.49 -19.85
C LEU A 104 -1.56 12.11 -18.91
N ILE A 105 -1.20 12.37 -17.65
CA ILE A 105 -2.10 13.01 -16.68
C ILE A 105 -2.47 14.43 -17.10
N GLU A 106 -1.51 15.23 -17.55
CA GLU A 106 -1.73 16.63 -17.94
C GLU A 106 -2.66 16.73 -19.16
N ASN A 107 -2.37 15.96 -20.21
CA ASN A 107 -3.01 16.14 -21.51
C ASN A 107 -4.34 15.39 -21.67
N THR A 108 -4.67 14.47 -20.78
CA THR A 108 -5.89 13.66 -20.92
C THR A 108 -7.11 14.34 -20.31
N SER A 109 -8.19 14.47 -21.08
CA SER A 109 -9.51 14.78 -20.55
C SER A 109 -10.17 13.52 -19.99
N PHE A 110 -10.88 13.65 -18.87
CA PHE A 110 -11.53 12.50 -18.22
C PHE A 110 -13.01 12.43 -18.58
N ASP A 111 -13.53 11.21 -18.71
CA ASP A 111 -14.94 10.90 -18.85
C ASP A 111 -15.22 9.46 -18.34
N HIS A 112 -16.48 9.05 -18.40
CA HIS A 112 -16.89 7.71 -17.96
C HIS A 112 -16.34 6.60 -18.86
N ASP A 113 -16.14 6.86 -20.15
CA ASP A 113 -15.63 5.87 -21.10
C ASP A 113 -14.17 5.55 -20.79
N LEU A 114 -13.34 6.57 -20.56
CA LEU A 114 -11.97 6.41 -20.11
C LEU A 114 -11.89 5.70 -18.75
N PHE A 115 -12.81 5.98 -17.82
CA PHE A 115 -12.90 5.22 -16.58
C PHE A 115 -13.14 3.72 -16.83
N TYR A 116 -14.09 3.38 -17.70
CA TYR A 116 -14.37 1.98 -18.00
C TYR A 116 -13.24 1.30 -18.77
N GLN A 117 -12.55 2.00 -19.67
CA GLN A 117 -11.34 1.51 -20.33
C GLN A 117 -10.22 1.24 -19.32
N ALA A 118 -10.00 2.16 -18.38
CA ALA A 118 -9.03 2.00 -17.31
C ALA A 118 -9.34 0.80 -16.42
N ARG A 119 -10.62 0.64 -16.05
CA ARG A 119 -11.07 -0.50 -15.25
C ARG A 119 -10.92 -1.81 -15.99
N GLU A 120 -11.22 -1.86 -17.29
CA GLU A 120 -11.05 -3.08 -18.07
C GLU A 120 -9.58 -3.43 -18.23
N SER A 121 -8.75 -2.43 -18.54
CA SER A 121 -7.30 -2.61 -18.55
C SER A 121 -6.77 -3.16 -17.23
N HIS A 122 -7.31 -2.73 -16.09
CA HIS A 122 -6.91 -3.25 -14.78
C HIS A 122 -7.27 -4.73 -14.60
N LYS A 123 -8.49 -5.13 -14.99
CA LYS A 123 -8.92 -6.54 -14.94
C LYS A 123 -8.08 -7.46 -15.82
N GLU A 124 -7.63 -6.95 -16.96
CA GLU A 124 -6.75 -7.66 -17.89
C GLU A 124 -5.27 -7.67 -17.43
N GLY A 125 -4.96 -7.17 -16.22
CA GLY A 125 -3.59 -7.07 -15.73
C GLY A 125 -2.72 -6.13 -16.55
N HIS A 126 -3.35 -5.16 -17.25
CA HIS A 126 -2.72 -4.26 -18.21
C HIS A 126 -1.96 -4.98 -19.33
N ALA A 127 -2.44 -6.14 -19.77
CA ALA A 127 -1.84 -6.90 -20.86
C ALA A 127 -1.56 -6.03 -22.10
N GLY A 128 -0.34 -6.14 -22.61
CA GLY A 128 0.12 -5.41 -23.82
C GLY A 128 0.41 -3.92 -23.63
N LYS A 129 0.32 -3.38 -22.41
CA LYS A 129 0.60 -1.96 -22.14
C LYS A 129 2.01 -1.73 -21.65
N GLU A 130 2.59 -0.61 -22.07
CA GLU A 130 3.85 -0.13 -21.49
C GLU A 130 3.64 0.31 -20.04
N ARG A 131 4.70 0.31 -19.24
CA ARG A 131 4.65 0.57 -17.78
C ARG A 131 3.98 1.91 -17.43
N HIS A 132 4.28 2.98 -18.17
CA HIS A 132 3.67 4.29 -18.00
C HIS A 132 2.18 4.35 -18.37
N GLU A 133 1.73 3.54 -19.32
CA GLU A 133 0.32 3.41 -19.66
C GLU A 133 -0.43 2.63 -18.56
N ALA A 134 0.14 1.53 -18.09
CA ALA A 134 -0.39 0.77 -16.96
C ALA A 134 -0.55 1.68 -15.73
N ALA A 135 0.51 2.41 -15.35
CA ALA A 135 0.49 3.38 -14.28
C ALA A 135 -0.63 4.44 -14.43
N PHE A 136 -0.77 5.00 -15.63
CA PHE A 136 -1.81 5.98 -15.93
C PHE A 136 -3.21 5.39 -15.76
N PHE A 137 -3.48 4.24 -16.37
CA PHE A 137 -4.79 3.58 -16.26
C PHE A 137 -5.11 3.17 -14.82
N SER A 138 -4.13 2.71 -14.04
CA SER A 138 -4.35 2.41 -12.62
C SER A 138 -4.70 3.66 -11.82
N LEU A 139 -4.05 4.80 -12.07
CA LEU A 139 -4.44 6.07 -11.43
C LEU A 139 -5.84 6.51 -11.85
N VAL A 140 -6.21 6.38 -13.13
CA VAL A 140 -7.57 6.71 -13.60
C VAL A 140 -8.61 5.82 -12.93
N ALA A 141 -8.43 4.50 -12.96
CA ALA A 141 -9.35 3.56 -12.35
C ALA A 141 -9.48 3.79 -10.84
N ASN A 142 -8.38 4.06 -10.14
CA ASN A 142 -8.39 4.36 -8.71
C ASN A 142 -9.02 5.72 -8.39
N ARG A 143 -8.64 6.79 -9.08
CA ARG A 143 -9.03 8.15 -8.68
C ARG A 143 -10.45 8.52 -9.08
N LEU A 144 -10.96 7.90 -10.15
CA LEU A 144 -12.32 8.11 -10.63
C LEU A 144 -13.33 7.11 -10.05
N SER A 145 -12.90 6.12 -9.26
CA SER A 145 -13.83 5.16 -8.65
C SER A 145 -14.37 5.62 -7.29
N TYR A 146 -15.52 5.08 -6.90
CA TYR A 146 -16.04 5.24 -5.56
C TYR A 146 -15.10 4.59 -4.55
N SER A 147 -14.72 5.34 -3.53
CA SER A 147 -13.76 4.95 -2.47
C SER A 147 -12.34 4.61 -2.94
N GLY A 148 -12.03 4.59 -4.23
CA GLY A 148 -10.71 4.23 -4.73
C GLY A 148 -10.48 2.74 -4.94
N LEU A 149 -11.56 1.95 -5.00
CA LEU A 149 -11.51 0.52 -5.32
C LEU A 149 -11.53 0.34 -6.83
N PHE A 150 -10.65 -0.51 -7.38
CA PHE A 150 -10.66 -0.82 -8.82
C PHE A 150 -11.95 -1.51 -9.27
N THR A 151 -12.64 -2.20 -8.36
CA THR A 151 -13.88 -2.96 -8.61
C THR A 151 -15.15 -2.11 -8.48
N SER A 152 -15.08 -0.89 -7.95
CA SER A 152 -16.29 -0.10 -7.67
C SER A 152 -16.83 0.65 -8.89
N ASN A 153 -18.02 1.22 -8.72
CA ASN A 153 -18.63 2.11 -9.71
C ASN A 153 -17.87 3.45 -9.79
N PRO A 154 -17.99 4.18 -10.92
CA PRO A 154 -17.41 5.51 -11.02
C PRO A 154 -17.98 6.44 -9.95
N LEU A 155 -17.16 7.38 -9.50
CA LEU A 155 -17.54 8.42 -8.57
C LEU A 155 -18.69 9.26 -9.16
N GLY A 156 -19.73 9.50 -8.36
CA GLY A 156 -20.95 10.13 -8.87
C GLY A 156 -21.92 9.19 -9.59
N GLY A 157 -21.58 7.91 -9.74
CA GLY A 157 -22.43 6.88 -10.35
C GLY A 157 -22.25 6.76 -11.86
N LYS A 158 -22.82 5.68 -12.44
CA LYS A 158 -22.64 5.32 -13.86
C LYS A 158 -23.08 6.41 -14.84
N ASN A 159 -24.09 7.19 -14.46
CA ASN A 159 -24.64 8.32 -15.24
C ASN A 159 -24.43 9.65 -14.50
N GLY A 160 -23.38 9.75 -13.69
CA GLY A 160 -23.04 10.95 -12.92
C GLY A 160 -22.52 12.09 -13.79
N THR A 161 -22.45 13.31 -13.23
CA THR A 161 -21.82 14.44 -13.91
C THR A 161 -20.30 14.28 -13.96
N LEU A 162 -19.66 14.91 -14.95
CA LEU A 162 -18.20 14.94 -15.04
C LEU A 162 -17.55 15.53 -13.78
N GLU A 163 -18.13 16.61 -13.24
CA GLU A 163 -17.68 17.23 -11.99
C GLU A 163 -17.62 16.22 -10.83
N LYS A 164 -18.64 15.37 -10.67
CA LYS A 164 -18.67 14.35 -9.63
C LYS A 164 -17.67 13.23 -9.90
N LEU A 165 -17.49 12.82 -11.16
CA LEU A 165 -16.52 11.81 -11.57
C LEU A 165 -15.09 12.24 -11.21
N THR A 166 -14.73 13.47 -11.56
CA THR A 166 -13.36 14.00 -11.44
C THR A 166 -13.09 14.70 -10.12
N ALA A 167 -14.06 14.77 -9.20
CA ALA A 167 -13.93 15.47 -7.91
C ALA A 167 -12.73 15.02 -7.06
N ARG A 168 -12.12 13.86 -7.36
CA ARG A 168 -10.96 13.29 -6.66
C ARG A 168 -9.70 13.18 -7.51
N PHE A 169 -9.75 13.62 -8.77
CA PHE A 169 -8.63 13.64 -9.70
C PHE A 169 -8.08 15.07 -9.86
N ASP A 170 -7.49 15.58 -8.78
CA ASP A 170 -6.71 16.81 -8.86
C ASP A 170 -5.35 16.50 -9.52
N LYS A 171 -5.25 16.82 -10.82
CA LYS A 171 -4.04 16.61 -11.62
C LYS A 171 -2.82 17.26 -10.96
N SER A 172 -2.95 18.50 -10.50
CA SER A 172 -1.84 19.27 -9.95
C SER A 172 -1.28 18.62 -8.68
N SER A 173 -2.15 18.16 -7.77
CA SER A 173 -1.72 17.46 -6.56
C SER A 173 -1.14 16.08 -6.87
N ILE A 174 -1.71 15.33 -7.81
CA ILE A 174 -1.19 14.01 -8.20
C ILE A 174 0.22 14.16 -8.81
N ILE A 175 0.41 15.08 -9.76
CA ILE A 175 1.70 15.36 -10.39
C ILE A 175 2.72 15.81 -9.34
N SER A 176 2.34 16.69 -8.41
CA SER A 176 3.23 17.14 -7.34
C SER A 176 3.71 15.99 -6.44
N ARG A 177 2.85 14.98 -6.20
CA ARG A 177 3.22 13.78 -5.42
C ARG A 177 4.17 12.87 -6.18
N ILE A 178 3.91 12.66 -7.47
CA ILE A 178 4.80 11.91 -8.37
C ILE A 178 6.19 12.56 -8.42
N GLN A 179 6.24 13.88 -8.60
CA GLN A 179 7.50 14.64 -8.61
C GLN A 179 8.21 14.60 -7.26
N TRP A 180 7.46 14.64 -6.15
CA TRP A 180 8.05 14.48 -4.82
C TRP A 180 8.68 13.09 -4.65
N ILE A 181 8.01 12.01 -5.09
CA ILE A 181 8.60 10.67 -5.09
C ILE A 181 9.90 10.64 -5.91
N HIS A 182 9.90 11.22 -7.11
CA HIS A 182 11.10 11.32 -7.94
C HIS A 182 12.25 12.08 -7.26
N SER A 183 11.93 13.14 -6.51
CA SER A 183 12.93 13.89 -5.74
C SER A 183 13.60 13.06 -4.63
N MET A 184 12.95 11.96 -4.21
CA MET A 184 13.42 11.03 -3.18
C MET A 184 13.97 9.72 -3.76
N ARG A 185 14.08 9.59 -5.09
CA ARG A 185 14.40 8.33 -5.80
C ARG A 185 15.62 7.58 -5.27
N ASP A 186 16.66 8.28 -4.80
CA ASP A 186 17.89 7.65 -4.27
C ASP A 186 17.66 6.89 -2.94
N ARG A 187 16.48 7.07 -2.33
CA ARG A 187 16.03 6.42 -1.10
C ARG A 187 14.86 5.44 -1.31
N ILE A 188 14.44 5.20 -2.56
CA ILE A 188 13.27 4.36 -2.88
C ILE A 188 13.69 3.27 -3.85
N THR A 189 13.49 2.01 -3.46
CA THR A 189 13.56 0.85 -4.35
C THR A 189 12.14 0.38 -4.67
N VAL A 190 11.88 0.00 -5.92
CA VAL A 190 10.55 -0.48 -6.36
C VAL A 190 10.70 -1.79 -7.13
N THR A 191 10.00 -2.83 -6.70
CA THR A 191 10.02 -4.16 -7.31
C THR A 191 8.62 -4.70 -7.58
N GLN A 192 8.53 -5.72 -8.43
CA GLN A 192 7.32 -6.48 -8.74
C GLN A 192 7.61 -7.98 -8.56
N GLU A 193 7.99 -8.34 -7.34
CA GLU A 193 8.40 -9.69 -6.96
C GLU A 193 7.29 -10.42 -6.20
N ASP A 194 7.40 -11.75 -6.14
CA ASP A 194 6.61 -12.54 -5.21
C ASP A 194 6.89 -12.09 -3.77
N ALA A 195 5.82 -11.80 -3.03
CA ALA A 195 5.94 -11.20 -1.71
C ALA A 195 6.61 -12.13 -0.69
N LEU A 196 6.41 -13.45 -0.79
CA LEU A 196 7.03 -14.41 0.14
C LEU A 196 8.54 -14.49 -0.12
N SER A 197 8.94 -14.52 -1.38
CA SER A 197 10.35 -14.50 -1.80
C SER A 197 11.05 -13.25 -1.29
N LEU A 198 10.44 -12.07 -1.47
CA LEU A 198 10.99 -10.81 -0.95
C LEU A 198 11.09 -10.79 0.58
N ILE A 199 10.10 -11.33 1.30
CA ILE A 199 10.15 -11.42 2.76
C ILE A 199 11.34 -12.26 3.21
N GLU A 200 11.57 -13.42 2.57
CA GLU A 200 12.66 -14.32 2.92
C GLU A 200 14.04 -13.65 2.74
N GLU A 201 14.21 -12.86 1.69
CA GLU A 201 15.45 -12.12 1.44
C GLU A 201 15.62 -10.90 2.37
N ALA A 202 14.57 -10.10 2.51
CA ALA A 202 14.61 -8.85 3.25
C ALA A 202 14.69 -9.04 4.77
N TYR A 203 14.26 -10.20 5.31
CA TYR A 203 14.33 -10.49 6.74
C TYR A 203 15.76 -10.44 7.31
N TRP A 204 16.77 -10.67 6.47
CA TRP A 204 18.17 -10.69 6.87
C TRP A 204 18.84 -9.32 6.84
N GLN A 205 18.11 -8.27 6.50
CA GLN A 205 18.60 -6.89 6.49
C GLN A 205 18.37 -6.21 7.83
N ASP A 206 19.15 -5.17 8.14
CA ASP A 206 18.88 -4.30 9.30
C ASP A 206 17.71 -3.37 8.97
N GLY A 207 16.50 -3.80 9.33
CA GLY A 207 15.31 -3.07 8.91
C GLY A 207 14.01 -3.55 9.51
N THR A 208 12.95 -2.94 9.03
CA THR A 208 11.58 -3.31 9.39
C THR A 208 10.89 -3.87 8.17
N LEU A 209 10.28 -5.05 8.31
CA LEU A 209 9.30 -5.57 7.36
C LEU A 209 7.91 -5.14 7.79
N PHE A 210 7.26 -4.34 6.95
CA PHE A 210 5.86 -3.97 7.12
C PHE A 210 4.99 -4.78 6.16
N VAL A 211 4.30 -5.77 6.72
CA VAL A 211 3.55 -6.76 5.95
C VAL A 211 2.05 -6.46 6.09
N ASP A 212 1.47 -5.86 5.05
CA ASP A 212 0.04 -5.51 4.96
C ASP A 212 -0.66 -6.31 3.84
N PRO A 213 -0.81 -7.63 4.00
CA PRO A 213 -1.36 -8.49 2.96
C PRO A 213 -2.87 -8.24 2.76
N PRO A 214 -3.48 -8.80 1.70
CA PRO A 214 -4.92 -8.82 1.56
C PRO A 214 -5.61 -9.40 2.82
N TYR A 215 -6.71 -8.80 3.26
CA TYR A 215 -7.40 -9.17 4.52
C TYR A 215 -8.29 -10.39 4.35
N VAL A 216 -8.60 -11.10 5.44
CA VAL A 216 -9.43 -12.32 5.38
C VAL A 216 -10.87 -11.97 5.04
N GLN A 217 -11.52 -11.11 5.82
CA GLN A 217 -12.93 -10.76 5.63
C GLN A 217 -13.12 -9.68 4.56
N LYS A 218 -12.18 -8.73 4.47
CA LYS A 218 -12.26 -7.58 3.55
C LYS A 218 -11.50 -7.79 2.24
N GLY A 219 -10.82 -8.92 2.09
CA GLY A 219 -9.94 -9.27 0.97
C GLY A 219 -10.58 -9.01 -0.39
N THR A 220 -11.69 -9.69 -0.63
CA THR A 220 -12.43 -9.68 -1.91
C THR A 220 -13.06 -8.33 -2.27
N GLN A 221 -13.22 -7.43 -1.30
CA GLN A 221 -13.79 -6.09 -1.52
C GLN A 221 -12.72 -5.03 -1.74
N LEU A 222 -11.54 -5.18 -1.11
CA LEU A 222 -10.51 -4.15 -1.07
C LEU A 222 -9.35 -4.40 -2.05
N TYR A 223 -9.05 -5.66 -2.36
CA TYR A 223 -7.86 -6.04 -3.10
C TYR A 223 -8.22 -6.75 -4.41
N THR A 224 -7.45 -6.49 -5.46
CA THR A 224 -7.60 -7.17 -6.76
C THR A 224 -7.12 -8.61 -6.68
N ASN A 225 -5.99 -8.82 -6.00
CA ASN A 225 -5.44 -10.14 -5.71
C ASN A 225 -5.83 -10.52 -4.28
N SER A 226 -6.89 -11.30 -4.13
CA SER A 226 -7.33 -11.80 -2.82
C SER A 226 -6.48 -12.99 -2.40
N TYR A 227 -6.10 -13.04 -1.12
CA TYR A 227 -5.55 -14.24 -0.52
C TYR A 227 -6.69 -15.23 -0.19
N ALA A 228 -6.47 -16.50 -0.51
CA ALA A 228 -7.22 -17.61 0.05
C ALA A 228 -6.63 -18.01 1.41
N GLU A 229 -7.35 -18.83 2.18
CA GLU A 229 -6.90 -19.31 3.49
C GLU A 229 -5.48 -19.92 3.44
N ASP A 230 -5.20 -20.75 2.44
CA ASP A 230 -3.87 -21.36 2.24
C ASP A 230 -2.76 -20.32 1.98
N ASP A 231 -3.08 -19.17 1.39
CA ASP A 231 -2.11 -18.08 1.21
C ASP A 231 -1.77 -17.42 2.56
N HIS A 232 -2.78 -17.21 3.41
CA HIS A 232 -2.59 -16.72 4.77
C HIS A 232 -1.77 -17.69 5.62
N VAL A 233 -2.04 -19.00 5.50
CA VAL A 233 -1.30 -20.06 6.18
C VAL A 233 0.17 -20.04 5.74
N ARG A 234 0.44 -19.97 4.43
CA ARG A 234 1.81 -19.92 3.89
C ARG A 234 2.58 -18.69 4.37
N LEU A 235 1.96 -17.51 4.34
CA LEU A 235 2.58 -16.29 4.86
C LEU A 235 2.90 -16.40 6.36
N ALA A 236 1.95 -16.90 7.15
CA ALA A 236 2.14 -17.08 8.59
C ALA A 236 3.24 -18.10 8.91
N GLN A 237 3.30 -19.22 8.18
CA GLN A 237 4.37 -20.22 8.32
C GLN A 237 5.75 -19.61 8.06
N LEU A 238 5.89 -18.82 7.00
CA LEU A 238 7.14 -18.12 6.69
C LEU A 238 7.54 -17.17 7.82
N LEU A 239 6.66 -16.25 8.20
CA LEU A 239 6.96 -15.24 9.21
C LEU A 239 7.24 -15.85 10.59
N ASN A 240 6.47 -16.85 11.01
CA ASN A 240 6.72 -17.58 12.25
C ASN A 240 8.08 -18.30 12.19
N GLY A 241 8.39 -18.97 11.07
CA GLY A 241 9.66 -19.65 10.87
C GLY A 241 10.85 -18.70 10.99
N LEU A 242 10.79 -17.56 10.30
CA LEU A 242 11.81 -16.51 10.36
C LEU A 242 12.00 -15.99 11.79
N ASN A 243 10.91 -15.68 12.50
CA ASN A 243 10.97 -15.17 13.88
C ASN A 243 11.59 -16.16 14.89
N THR A 244 11.57 -17.46 14.62
CA THR A 244 12.22 -18.46 15.50
C THR A 244 13.74 -18.52 15.35
N THR A 245 14.29 -17.84 14.34
CA THR A 245 15.73 -17.68 14.17
C THR A 245 16.22 -16.43 14.92
N ALA A 246 17.50 -16.37 15.32
CA ALA A 246 18.05 -15.18 15.96
C ALA A 246 17.96 -13.99 14.97
N GLY A 247 16.94 -13.16 15.15
CA GLY A 247 16.42 -12.28 14.10
C GLY A 247 17.32 -11.11 13.72
N ALA A 248 17.22 -10.71 12.45
CA ALA A 248 17.90 -9.56 11.85
C ALA A 248 16.94 -8.39 11.53
N SER A 249 15.64 -8.63 11.35
CA SER A 249 14.62 -7.59 11.06
C SER A 249 13.47 -7.56 12.07
N HIS A 250 12.95 -6.36 12.30
CA HIS A 250 11.71 -6.13 13.05
C HIS A 250 10.49 -6.38 12.16
N LEU A 251 9.49 -7.12 12.67
CA LEU A 251 8.29 -7.50 11.91
C LEU A 251 7.06 -6.75 12.44
N ILE A 252 6.35 -6.06 11.54
CA ILE A 252 5.03 -5.49 11.81
C ILE A 252 4.08 -6.01 10.74
N VAL A 253 3.11 -6.82 11.16
CA VAL A 253 2.07 -7.36 10.30
C VAL A 253 0.74 -6.72 10.64
N THR A 254 -0.09 -6.41 9.63
CA THR A 254 -1.45 -5.92 9.87
C THR A 254 -2.50 -6.79 9.22
N TYR A 255 -3.61 -7.01 9.93
CA TYR A 255 -4.74 -7.80 9.48
C TYR A 255 -6.05 -7.22 10.01
N ASP A 256 -7.19 -7.68 9.49
CA ASP A 256 -8.44 -7.61 10.22
C ASP A 256 -8.40 -8.50 11.47
N ASP A 257 -9.12 -8.09 12.53
CA ASP A 257 -9.26 -8.94 13.72
C ASP A 257 -10.15 -10.15 13.40
N ASP A 258 -9.50 -11.25 13.01
CA ASP A 258 -10.13 -12.50 12.61
C ASP A 258 -9.59 -13.69 13.44
N PRO A 259 -10.46 -14.62 13.89
CA PRO A 259 -10.03 -15.81 14.62
C PRO A 259 -8.96 -16.63 13.89
N LEU A 260 -9.01 -16.72 12.56
CA LEU A 260 -8.00 -17.40 11.75
C LEU A 260 -6.63 -16.76 11.97
N ILE A 261 -6.53 -15.43 11.84
CA ILE A 261 -5.26 -14.71 12.00
C ILE A 261 -4.72 -14.86 13.43
N ARG A 262 -5.59 -14.76 14.44
CA ARG A 262 -5.17 -14.99 15.83
C ARG A 262 -4.58 -16.38 16.04
N HIS A 263 -5.13 -17.39 15.37
CA HIS A 263 -4.64 -18.76 15.42
C HIS A 263 -3.31 -18.94 14.67
N LEU A 264 -3.15 -18.29 13.52
CA LEU A 264 -1.97 -18.42 12.66
C LEU A 264 -0.69 -17.79 13.23
N TYR A 265 -0.82 -16.80 14.13
CA TYR A 265 0.33 -16.09 14.71
C TYR A 265 0.45 -16.25 16.24
N PRO A 266 0.59 -17.48 16.77
CA PRO A 266 0.52 -17.74 18.20
C PRO A 266 1.73 -17.20 19.00
N PHE A 267 2.83 -16.87 18.32
CA PHE A 267 4.08 -16.41 18.94
C PHE A 267 4.38 -14.92 18.70
N ALA A 268 3.53 -14.23 17.95
CA ALA A 268 3.64 -12.80 17.76
C ALA A 268 2.97 -12.05 18.92
N ASP A 269 3.46 -10.84 19.21
CA ASP A 269 2.76 -9.89 20.07
C ASP A 269 1.52 -9.37 19.31
N GLN A 270 0.34 -9.91 19.66
CA GLN A 270 -0.92 -9.56 19.02
C GLN A 270 -1.59 -8.38 19.72
N GLU A 271 -1.88 -7.30 18.98
CA GLU A 271 -2.47 -6.09 19.53
C GLU A 271 -3.71 -5.68 18.75
N ALA A 272 -4.82 -5.43 19.47
CA ALA A 272 -6.05 -4.96 18.84
C ALA A 272 -5.99 -3.45 18.59
N VAL A 273 -6.22 -3.03 17.35
CA VAL A 273 -6.09 -1.64 16.91
C VAL A 273 -7.41 -1.14 16.32
N SER A 274 -8.13 -0.28 17.06
CA SER A 274 -9.37 0.35 16.55
C SER A 274 -9.13 1.34 15.39
N VAL A 275 -9.82 1.14 14.27
CA VAL A 275 -9.75 2.00 13.09
C VAL A 275 -11.11 2.65 12.83
N THR A 276 -11.10 3.97 12.68
CA THR A 276 -12.29 4.71 12.22
C THR A 276 -12.25 4.79 10.70
N TYR A 277 -12.99 3.90 10.04
CA TYR A 277 -13.26 4.00 8.61
C TYR A 277 -14.29 5.10 8.38
N SER A 278 -13.95 6.13 7.60
CA SER A 278 -14.97 6.99 7.00
C SER A 278 -15.32 6.36 5.66
N ILE A 279 -16.60 6.04 5.47
CA ILE A 279 -17.17 5.73 4.17
C ILE A 279 -17.20 7.03 3.35
#